data_AF-A0A849DKH8-F1
#
_entry.id   AF-A0A849DKH8-F1
#
_cell.length_a   1.000
_cell.length_b   1.000
_cell.length_c   1.000
_cell.angle_alpha   90.00
_cell.angle_beta   90.00
_cell.angle_gamma   90.00
#
_symmetry.space_group_name_H-M   'P 1'
#
loop_
_entity.id
_entity.type
_entity.pdbx_description
1 polymer ?
#
loop_
_entity_poly.entity_id
_entity_poly.type
_entity_poly.pdbx_seq_one_letter_code
_entity_poly.pdbx_strand_id
1 'polypeptide(L)'
;MRLSARWPDDARGPVAMALRLLLVLALVVPIATLFGLVWRSTEDGTRFATLERHGVSYVGTLVSVELALAESQSAVLTGRPVSTEKLTRAIDAAEASDARYGDELRTHERWADVRAKIEALPSRNGDLAAASSAYAETADLLLALIEKVRSNSRLIRDPEADTYYLQDAAVQELPESIVSANRLVHLALLTAQHPDGADQNTGLADLMSLRAALDSNATDLADDVRQAVDTTGSRTLGGNLLSPLDRFRQAIDALMPPPTPMGERPSAAGSASIVQAGEEAHAAAGVLSNAMLAEIDSLLVVRLDALADRRNLAIGAMAIAVLLAVIPPVVTLVRDCRRPTGRCDPPRGAPSTSAHAEFVAAAALERSGAPR
;
A
#
# COMPACT_ATOMS: atom_id res chain seq x y z
N MET A 1 52.04 -16.44 -62.38
CA MET A 1 50.59 -16.73 -62.33
C MET A 1 49.98 -16.00 -61.16
N ARG A 2 49.26 -14.89 -61.39
CA ARG A 2 48.51 -14.17 -60.34
C ARG A 2 47.07 -14.66 -60.37
N LEU A 3 46.66 -15.41 -59.36
CA LEU A 3 45.27 -15.82 -59.16
C LEU A 3 44.46 -14.60 -58.70
N SER A 4 43.77 -13.95 -59.65
CA SER A 4 42.77 -12.94 -59.35
C SER A 4 41.48 -13.63 -58.88
N ALA A 5 41.34 -13.83 -57.57
CA ALA A 5 40.07 -14.20 -56.96
C ALA A 5 39.12 -13.00 -57.02
N ARG A 6 38.28 -12.94 -58.06
CA ARG A 6 37.11 -12.06 -58.10
C ARG A 6 36.05 -12.66 -57.17
N TRP A 7 35.89 -12.06 -56.01
CA TRP A 7 34.72 -12.31 -55.16
C TRP A 7 33.48 -11.73 -55.86
N PRO A 8 32.36 -12.45 -55.93
CA PRO A 8 31.11 -11.88 -56.42
C PRO A 8 30.59 -10.87 -55.38
N ASP A 9 30.58 -9.58 -55.74
CA ASP A 9 30.14 -8.47 -54.89
C ASP A 9 28.59 -8.30 -54.84
N ASP A 10 27.81 -9.15 -55.50
CA ASP A 10 26.39 -8.88 -55.81
C ASP A 10 25.35 -9.47 -54.83
N ALA A 11 25.75 -10.01 -53.68
CA ALA A 11 24.80 -10.56 -52.68
C ALA A 11 24.61 -9.69 -51.41
N ARG A 12 25.12 -8.46 -51.40
CA ARG A 12 25.23 -7.65 -50.16
C ARG A 12 23.99 -6.82 -49.76
N GLY A 13 22.91 -6.85 -50.54
CA GLY A 13 21.71 -6.02 -50.30
C GLY A 13 20.72 -6.63 -49.28
N PRO A 14 19.96 -7.67 -49.65
CA PRO A 14 18.85 -8.16 -48.83
C PRO A 14 19.29 -8.99 -47.61
N VAL A 15 20.37 -9.77 -47.72
CA VAL A 15 20.86 -10.62 -46.62
C VAL A 15 21.46 -9.78 -45.49
N ALA A 16 22.22 -8.72 -45.81
CA ALA A 16 22.75 -7.80 -44.81
C ALA A 16 21.65 -6.98 -44.12
N MET A 17 20.60 -6.62 -44.86
CA MET A 17 19.43 -5.94 -44.30
C MET A 17 18.63 -6.86 -43.36
N ALA A 18 18.39 -8.11 -43.77
CA ALA A 18 17.73 -9.11 -42.95
C ALA A 18 18.51 -9.40 -41.66
N LEU A 19 19.84 -9.54 -41.74
CA LEU A 19 20.70 -9.75 -40.59
C LEU A 19 20.68 -8.56 -39.61
N ARG A 20 20.71 -7.31 -40.12
CA ARG A 20 20.59 -6.10 -39.29
C ARG A 20 19.24 -6.03 -38.57
N LEU A 21 18.15 -6.33 -39.27
CA LEU A 21 16.81 -6.36 -38.68
C LEU A 21 16.68 -7.46 -37.62
N LEU A 22 17.26 -8.64 -37.87
CA LEU A 22 17.27 -9.74 -36.91
C LEU A 22 18.07 -9.40 -35.66
N LEU A 23 19.20 -8.69 -35.78
CA LEU A 23 20.00 -8.23 -34.65
C LEU A 23 19.25 -7.15 -33.82
N VAL A 24 18.59 -6.20 -34.49
CA VAL A 24 17.70 -5.23 -33.82
C VAL A 24 16.58 -5.95 -33.09
N LEU A 25 15.92 -6.92 -33.72
CA LEU A 25 14.85 -7.70 -33.11
C LEU A 25 15.36 -8.50 -31.90
N ALA A 26 16.52 -9.15 -32.02
CA ALA A 26 17.15 -9.90 -30.94
C ALA A 26 17.52 -9.02 -29.72
N LEU A 27 17.76 -7.72 -29.93
CA LEU A 27 17.99 -6.76 -28.86
C LEU A 27 16.68 -6.18 -28.29
N VAL A 28 15.71 -5.86 -29.16
CA VAL A 28 14.46 -5.19 -28.76
C VAL A 28 13.55 -6.14 -27.98
N VAL A 29 13.46 -7.42 -28.36
CA VAL A 29 12.58 -8.40 -27.69
C VAL A 29 12.88 -8.55 -26.19
N PRO A 30 14.13 -8.85 -25.74
CA PRO A 30 14.40 -8.98 -24.31
C PRO A 30 14.19 -7.67 -23.54
N ILE A 31 14.49 -6.52 -24.14
CA ILE A 31 14.27 -5.21 -23.52
C ILE A 31 12.78 -4.93 -23.34
N ALA A 32 11.97 -5.15 -24.38
CA ALA A 32 10.51 -5.02 -24.31
C ALA A 32 9.91 -6.00 -23.28
N THR A 33 10.49 -7.19 -23.14
CA THR A 33 10.06 -8.19 -22.14
C THR A 33 10.37 -7.74 -20.72
N LEU A 34 11.59 -7.26 -20.46
CA LEU A 34 11.97 -6.71 -19.16
C LEU A 34 11.15 -5.47 -18.81
N PHE A 35 10.91 -4.58 -19.78
CA PHE A 35 10.04 -3.42 -19.60
C PHE A 35 8.62 -3.85 -19.24
N GLY A 36 8.04 -4.82 -19.96
CA GLY A 36 6.71 -5.35 -19.65
C GLY A 36 6.62 -5.97 -18.25
N LEU A 37 7.69 -6.63 -17.79
CA LEU A 37 7.74 -7.18 -16.43
C LEU A 37 7.78 -6.08 -15.36
N VAL A 38 8.61 -5.05 -15.54
CA VAL A 38 8.70 -3.91 -14.62
C VAL A 38 7.41 -3.09 -14.63
N TRP A 39 6.79 -2.93 -15.79
CA TRP A 39 5.52 -2.23 -15.91
C TRP A 39 4.43 -2.93 -15.11
N ARG A 40 4.27 -4.25 -15.30
CA ARG A 40 3.27 -5.03 -14.55
C ARG A 40 3.55 -5.01 -13.05
N SER A 41 4.80 -5.17 -12.63
CA SER A 41 5.14 -5.18 -11.20
C SER A 41 4.89 -3.82 -10.53
N THR A 42 5.17 -2.71 -11.21
CA THR A 42 4.88 -1.37 -10.67
C THR A 42 3.40 -1.05 -10.66
N GLU A 43 2.64 -1.47 -11.67
CA GLU A 43 1.18 -1.33 -11.72
C GLU A 43 0.50 -2.13 -10.61
N ASP A 44 0.88 -3.40 -10.43
CA ASP A 44 0.38 -4.25 -9.34
C ASP A 44 0.72 -3.65 -7.98
N GLY A 45 1.96 -3.20 -7.76
CA GLY A 45 2.36 -2.55 -6.52
C GLY A 45 1.56 -1.28 -6.23
N THR A 46 1.29 -0.46 -7.25
CA THR A 46 0.50 0.78 -7.11
C THR A 46 -0.93 0.45 -6.71
N ARG A 47 -1.54 -0.54 -7.36
CA ARG A 47 -2.89 -1.01 -7.05
C ARG A 47 -2.97 -1.55 -5.62
N PHE A 48 -1.98 -2.33 -5.16
CA PHE A 48 -1.98 -2.88 -3.81
C PHE A 48 -1.80 -1.79 -2.75
N ALA A 49 -0.85 -0.87 -2.93
CA ALA A 49 -0.68 0.25 -2.01
C ALA A 49 -1.91 1.17 -1.96
N THR A 50 -2.60 1.37 -3.09
CA THR A 50 -3.87 2.12 -3.11
C THR A 50 -4.96 1.41 -2.29
N LEU A 51 -5.08 0.10 -2.47
CA LEU A 51 -6.03 -0.74 -1.75
C LEU A 51 -5.75 -0.78 -0.24
N GLU A 52 -4.48 -0.82 0.16
CA GLU A 52 -4.03 -0.73 1.55
C GLU A 52 -4.47 0.61 2.16
N ARG A 53 -4.28 1.74 1.46
CA ARG A 53 -4.73 3.06 1.91
C ARG A 53 -6.25 3.16 2.08
N HIS A 54 -7.01 2.56 1.16
CA HIS A 54 -8.47 2.47 1.30
C HIS A 54 -8.85 1.68 2.57
N GLY A 55 -8.14 0.58 2.83
CA GLY A 55 -8.27 -0.18 4.08
C GLY A 55 -7.98 0.66 5.33
N VAL A 56 -6.87 1.38 5.36
CA VAL A 56 -6.47 2.25 6.49
C VAL A 56 -7.55 3.30 6.77
N SER A 57 -8.03 3.96 5.71
CA SER A 57 -9.11 4.95 5.82
C SER A 57 -10.39 4.34 6.38
N TYR A 58 -10.75 3.14 5.95
CA TYR A 58 -11.98 2.50 6.41
C TYR A 58 -11.82 2.00 7.86
N VAL A 59 -10.73 1.32 8.22
CA VAL A 59 -10.48 0.89 9.60
C VAL A 59 -10.54 2.06 10.58
N GLY A 60 -9.98 3.23 10.22
CA GLY A 60 -10.08 4.43 11.08
C GLY A 60 -11.52 4.84 11.40
N THR A 61 -12.44 4.69 10.43
CA THR A 61 -13.88 4.94 10.68
C THR A 61 -14.52 3.85 11.53
N LEU A 62 -14.11 2.58 11.40
CA LEU A 62 -14.62 1.48 12.21
C LEU A 62 -14.15 1.58 13.67
N VAL A 63 -12.89 1.96 13.91
CA VAL A 63 -12.38 2.24 15.27
C VAL A 63 -13.16 3.39 15.91
N SER A 64 -13.54 4.40 15.13
CA SER A 64 -14.39 5.48 15.65
C SER A 64 -15.78 4.99 16.08
N VAL A 65 -16.36 4.02 15.35
CA VAL A 65 -17.61 3.35 15.75
C VAL A 65 -17.40 2.54 17.03
N GLU A 66 -16.30 1.81 17.13
CA GLU A 66 -15.97 1.00 18.31
C GLU A 66 -15.88 1.84 19.58
N LEU A 67 -15.14 2.96 19.51
CA LEU A 67 -15.01 3.90 20.63
C LEU A 67 -16.36 4.51 21.03
N ALA A 68 -17.21 4.86 20.06
CA ALA A 68 -18.54 5.40 20.32
C ALA A 68 -19.51 4.34 20.90
N LEU A 69 -19.37 3.07 20.51
CA LEU A 69 -20.10 1.95 21.09
C LEU A 69 -19.70 1.71 22.54
N ALA A 70 -18.40 1.73 22.83
CA ALA A 70 -17.88 1.57 24.19
C ALA A 70 -18.35 2.70 25.12
N GLU A 71 -18.33 3.96 24.65
CA GLU A 71 -18.91 5.10 25.38
C GLU A 71 -20.41 4.92 25.63
N SER A 72 -21.16 4.47 24.61
CA SER A 72 -22.60 4.22 24.72
C SER A 72 -22.92 3.11 25.73
N GLN A 73 -22.17 2.01 25.70
CA GLN A 73 -22.34 0.90 26.64
C GLN A 73 -22.05 1.34 28.08
N SER A 74 -20.94 2.05 28.30
CA SER A 74 -20.60 2.62 29.60
C SER A 74 -21.70 3.55 30.12
N ALA A 75 -22.29 4.38 29.26
CA ALA A 75 -23.41 5.25 29.64
C ALA A 75 -24.64 4.45 30.09
N VAL A 76 -25.05 3.42 29.32
CA VAL A 76 -26.18 2.54 29.68
C VAL A 76 -25.91 1.84 31.03
N LEU A 77 -24.73 1.27 31.23
CA LEU A 77 -24.45 0.52 32.46
C LEU A 77 -24.34 1.41 33.70
N THR A 78 -23.96 2.68 33.53
CA THR A 78 -23.89 3.66 34.62
C THR A 78 -25.16 4.49 34.79
N GLY A 79 -26.18 4.27 33.94
CA GLY A 79 -27.42 5.06 33.95
C GLY A 79 -27.22 6.52 33.54
N ARG A 80 -26.11 6.84 32.85
CA ARG A 80 -25.89 8.14 32.22
C ARG A 80 -26.63 8.19 30.88
N PRO A 81 -27.03 9.38 30.40
CA PRO A 81 -27.61 9.51 29.08
C PRO A 81 -26.60 9.11 28.00
N VAL A 82 -27.04 8.30 27.04
CA VAL A 82 -26.22 7.91 25.88
C VAL A 82 -26.04 9.10 24.94
N SER A 83 -24.79 9.37 24.54
CA SER A 83 -24.46 10.40 23.55
C SER A 83 -24.78 9.89 22.14
N THR A 84 -26.03 10.06 21.70
CA THR A 84 -26.47 9.64 20.36
C THR A 84 -25.73 10.35 19.24
N GLU A 85 -25.36 11.63 19.43
CA GLU A 85 -24.69 12.43 18.40
C GLU A 85 -23.32 11.87 18.01
N LYS A 86 -22.52 11.42 18.99
CA LYS A 86 -21.19 10.83 18.71
C LYS A 86 -21.32 9.51 17.96
N LEU A 87 -22.23 8.65 18.40
CA LEU A 87 -22.49 7.36 17.77
C LEU A 87 -23.02 7.54 16.35
N THR A 88 -23.98 8.44 16.13
CA THR A 88 -24.49 8.76 14.78
C THR A 88 -23.38 9.28 13.87
N ARG A 89 -22.53 10.22 14.33
CA ARG A 89 -21.40 10.71 13.53
C ARG A 89 -20.42 9.61 13.15
N ALA A 90 -20.13 8.68 14.05
CA ALA A 90 -19.25 7.55 13.76
C ALA A 90 -19.87 6.59 12.73
N ILE A 91 -21.16 6.29 12.87
CA ILE A 91 -21.91 5.47 11.90
C ILE A 91 -21.93 6.14 10.53
N ASP A 92 -22.24 7.44 10.45
CA ASP A 92 -22.27 8.19 9.19
C ASP A 92 -20.90 8.20 8.50
N ALA A 93 -19.81 8.31 9.27
CA ALA A 93 -18.45 8.24 8.73
C ALA A 93 -18.13 6.83 8.18
N ALA A 94 -18.52 5.78 8.90
CA ALA A 94 -18.33 4.40 8.45
C ALA A 94 -19.21 4.06 7.23
N GLU A 95 -20.45 4.57 7.17
CA GLU A 95 -21.34 4.46 6.01
C GLU A 95 -20.74 5.16 4.79
N ALA A 96 -20.17 6.37 4.96
CA ALA A 96 -19.49 7.08 3.88
C ALA A 96 -18.25 6.32 3.37
N SER A 97 -17.50 5.67 4.27
CA SER A 97 -16.37 4.80 3.89
C SER A 97 -16.85 3.54 3.16
N ASP A 98 -17.91 2.87 3.64
CA ASP A 98 -18.49 1.69 2.98
C ASP A 98 -19.02 2.05 1.58
N ALA A 99 -19.73 3.17 1.44
CA ALA A 99 -20.21 3.64 0.14
C ALA A 99 -19.07 3.93 -0.84
N ARG A 100 -17.89 4.33 -0.34
CA ARG A 100 -16.73 4.67 -1.17
C ARG A 100 -15.85 3.46 -1.52
N TYR A 101 -15.64 2.55 -0.57
CA TYR A 101 -14.66 1.48 -0.67
C TYR A 101 -15.27 0.08 -0.59
N GLY A 102 -16.55 -0.05 -0.26
CA GLY A 102 -17.18 -1.32 0.08
C GLY A 102 -17.36 -2.30 -1.08
N ASP A 103 -17.49 -1.81 -2.31
CA ASP A 103 -17.46 -2.64 -3.52
C ASP A 103 -16.08 -3.29 -3.70
N GLU A 104 -15.02 -2.51 -3.53
CA GLU A 104 -13.64 -2.95 -3.69
C GLU A 104 -13.22 -3.90 -2.56
N LEU A 105 -13.62 -3.59 -1.32
CA LEU A 105 -13.28 -4.35 -0.12
C LEU A 105 -14.30 -5.43 0.25
N ARG A 106 -15.42 -5.52 -0.46
CA ARG A 106 -16.50 -6.50 -0.25
C ARG A 106 -17.05 -6.49 1.18
N THR A 107 -17.43 -5.31 1.66
CA THR A 107 -17.85 -5.07 3.05
C THR A 107 -19.34 -4.76 3.22
N HIS A 108 -20.03 -4.33 2.16
CA HIS A 108 -21.42 -3.86 2.22
C HIS A 108 -22.36 -4.72 3.08
N GLU A 109 -22.37 -6.03 2.86
CA GLU A 109 -23.22 -6.97 3.61
C GLU A 109 -22.90 -6.95 5.12
N ARG A 110 -21.61 -7.04 5.47
CA ARG A 110 -21.17 -7.06 6.88
C ARG A 110 -21.37 -5.72 7.56
N TRP A 111 -21.18 -4.61 6.84
CA TRP A 111 -21.46 -3.29 7.38
C TRP A 111 -22.97 -3.13 7.66
N ALA A 112 -23.83 -3.55 6.74
CA ALA A 112 -25.28 -3.51 6.94
C ALA A 112 -25.71 -4.34 8.17
N ASP A 113 -25.14 -5.53 8.37
CA ASP A 113 -25.39 -6.38 9.55
C ASP A 113 -24.95 -5.71 10.86
N VAL A 114 -23.74 -5.14 10.89
CA VAL A 114 -23.21 -4.40 12.04
C VAL A 114 -24.12 -3.22 12.37
N ARG A 115 -24.47 -2.41 11.35
CA ARG A 115 -25.34 -1.25 11.52
C ARG A 115 -26.71 -1.64 12.08
N ALA A 116 -27.34 -2.69 11.54
CA ALA A 116 -28.62 -3.17 12.02
C ALA A 116 -28.54 -3.62 13.51
N LYS A 117 -27.43 -4.25 13.90
CA LYS A 117 -27.16 -4.61 15.30
C LYS A 117 -26.99 -3.39 16.19
N ILE A 118 -26.27 -2.37 15.74
CA ILE A 118 -26.11 -1.10 16.46
C ILE A 118 -27.45 -0.39 16.66
N GLU A 119 -28.29 -0.32 15.62
CA GLU A 119 -29.62 0.30 15.68
C GLU A 119 -30.58 -0.45 16.63
N ALA A 120 -30.36 -1.75 16.84
CA ALA A 120 -31.12 -2.59 17.77
C ALA A 120 -30.62 -2.51 19.23
N LEU A 121 -29.52 -1.79 19.51
CA LEU A 121 -28.96 -1.73 20.85
C LEU A 121 -29.90 -1.00 21.84
N PRO A 122 -29.96 -1.47 23.10
CA PRO A 122 -30.76 -0.81 24.11
C PRO A 122 -30.18 0.57 24.45
N SER A 123 -31.01 1.61 24.34
CA SER A 123 -30.64 3.01 24.64
C SER A 123 -30.96 3.45 26.07
N ARG A 124 -31.47 2.54 26.90
CA ARG A 124 -31.89 2.78 28.28
C ARG A 124 -31.57 1.59 29.17
N ASN A 125 -31.45 1.86 30.47
CA ASN A 125 -31.25 0.82 31.47
C ASN A 125 -32.45 -0.12 31.48
N GLY A 126 -32.18 -1.39 31.16
CA GLY A 126 -33.09 -2.51 31.27
C GLY A 126 -32.38 -3.66 31.97
N ASP A 127 -32.53 -4.88 31.46
CA ASP A 127 -31.69 -6.01 31.87
C ASP A 127 -30.23 -5.72 31.48
N LEU A 128 -29.38 -5.47 32.50
CA LEU A 128 -27.96 -5.14 32.33
C LEU A 128 -27.16 -6.30 31.71
N ALA A 129 -27.52 -7.54 32.03
CA ALA A 129 -26.85 -8.71 31.46
C ALA A 129 -27.19 -8.84 29.97
N ALA A 130 -28.47 -8.69 29.62
CA ALA A 130 -28.90 -8.70 28.22
C ALA A 130 -28.31 -7.53 27.42
N ALA A 131 -28.27 -6.33 27.99
CA ALA A 131 -27.62 -5.17 27.36
C ALA A 131 -26.12 -5.43 27.15
N SER A 132 -25.42 -5.92 28.17
CA SER A 132 -23.99 -6.25 28.06
C SER A 132 -23.71 -7.27 26.97
N SER A 133 -24.55 -8.31 26.85
CA SER A 133 -24.44 -9.32 25.79
C SER A 133 -24.65 -8.72 24.39
N ALA A 134 -25.68 -7.88 24.21
CA ALA A 134 -25.99 -7.28 22.91
C ALA A 134 -24.87 -6.37 22.39
N TYR A 135 -24.27 -5.57 23.28
CA TYR A 135 -23.11 -4.75 22.93
C TYR A 135 -21.87 -5.60 22.64
N ALA A 136 -21.61 -6.67 23.41
CA ALA A 136 -20.49 -7.57 23.16
C ALA A 136 -20.58 -8.26 21.79
N GLU A 137 -21.77 -8.78 21.44
CA GLU A 137 -22.03 -9.35 20.10
C GLU A 137 -21.79 -8.32 18.98
N THR A 138 -22.20 -7.07 19.21
CA THR A 138 -22.02 -6.00 18.22
C THR A 138 -20.54 -5.64 18.06
N ALA A 139 -19.78 -5.60 19.16
CA ALA A 139 -18.33 -5.38 19.12
C ALA A 139 -17.61 -6.53 18.39
N ASP A 140 -18.01 -7.79 18.59
CA ASP A 140 -17.44 -8.93 17.87
C ASP A 140 -17.71 -8.87 16.36
N LEU A 141 -18.92 -8.47 15.96
CA LEU A 141 -19.24 -8.26 14.54
C LEU A 141 -18.42 -7.12 13.93
N LEU A 142 -18.16 -6.06 14.70
CA LEU A 142 -17.32 -4.94 14.27
C LEU A 142 -15.86 -5.38 14.09
N LEU A 143 -15.29 -6.14 15.05
CA LEU A 143 -13.95 -6.74 14.90
C LEU A 143 -13.88 -7.67 13.68
N ALA A 144 -14.91 -8.49 13.45
CA ALA A 144 -14.99 -9.34 12.27
C ALA A 144 -15.09 -8.55 10.95
N LEU A 145 -15.64 -7.33 10.98
CA LEU A 145 -15.64 -6.41 9.85
C LEU A 145 -14.26 -5.76 9.65
N ILE A 146 -13.57 -5.35 10.73
CA ILE A 146 -12.18 -4.87 10.67
C ILE A 146 -11.28 -5.94 10.06
N GLU A 147 -11.41 -7.20 10.49
CA GLU A 147 -10.70 -8.33 9.92
C GLU A 147 -11.01 -8.53 8.43
N LYS A 148 -12.28 -8.37 8.04
CA LYS A 148 -12.68 -8.46 6.64
C LYS A 148 -12.04 -7.36 5.79
N VAL A 149 -11.99 -6.12 6.31
CA VAL A 149 -11.32 -4.99 5.68
C VAL A 149 -9.84 -5.31 5.56
N ARG A 150 -9.18 -5.69 6.65
CA ARG A 150 -7.76 -6.06 6.71
C ARG A 150 -7.37 -7.10 5.65
N SER A 151 -8.15 -8.17 5.55
CA SER A 151 -7.92 -9.26 4.61
C SER A 151 -8.09 -8.81 3.14
N ASN A 152 -9.15 -8.06 2.84
CA ASN A 152 -9.43 -7.64 1.46
C ASN A 152 -8.58 -6.43 1.02
N SER A 153 -8.13 -5.60 1.96
CA SER A 153 -7.26 -4.45 1.71
C SER A 153 -5.77 -4.81 1.66
N ARG A 154 -5.42 -6.05 2.04
CA ARG A 154 -4.05 -6.57 2.16
C ARG A 154 -3.20 -5.99 3.29
N LEU A 155 -3.83 -5.36 4.28
CA LEU A 155 -3.20 -4.91 5.53
C LEU A 155 -2.81 -6.08 6.46
N ILE A 156 -2.28 -7.16 5.91
CA ILE A 156 -1.94 -8.39 6.65
C ILE A 156 -0.56 -8.93 6.26
N ARG A 157 0.02 -8.46 5.16
CA ARG A 157 1.27 -9.01 4.57
C ARG A 157 2.05 -7.94 3.82
N ASP A 158 2.54 -6.93 4.53
CA ASP A 158 3.59 -6.08 3.95
C ASP A 158 4.94 -6.82 3.98
N PRO A 159 5.70 -6.87 2.86
CA PRO A 159 7.08 -7.36 2.88
C PRO A 159 8.04 -6.47 3.68
N GLU A 160 7.69 -5.20 3.92
CA GLU A 160 8.48 -4.26 4.72
C GLU A 160 8.14 -4.47 6.21
N ALA A 161 9.15 -4.82 7.00
CA ALA A 161 8.99 -5.25 8.39
C ALA A 161 8.31 -4.18 9.25
N ASP A 162 8.69 -2.91 9.09
CA ASP A 162 8.14 -1.81 9.88
C ASP A 162 6.63 -1.63 9.65
N THR A 163 6.23 -1.64 8.38
CA THR A 163 4.83 -1.52 7.98
C THR A 163 4.03 -2.75 8.39
N TYR A 164 4.62 -3.95 8.34
CA TYR A 164 3.98 -5.18 8.82
C TYR A 164 3.59 -5.09 10.30
N TYR A 165 4.54 -4.78 11.19
CA TYR A 165 4.26 -4.70 12.62
C TYR A 165 3.31 -3.55 12.96
N LEU A 166 3.47 -2.41 12.29
CA LEU A 166 2.58 -1.28 12.52
C LEU A 166 1.13 -1.56 12.06
N GLN A 167 0.95 -2.31 10.97
CA GLN A 167 -0.37 -2.75 10.53
C GLN A 167 -0.99 -3.69 11.57
N ASP A 168 -0.26 -4.71 12.04
CA ASP A 168 -0.79 -5.67 13.03
C ASP A 168 -1.23 -4.96 14.31
N ALA A 169 -0.37 -4.08 14.82
CA ALA A 169 -0.68 -3.18 15.93
C ALA A 169 -1.96 -2.37 15.71
N ALA A 170 -2.09 -1.71 14.55
CA ALA A 170 -3.16 -0.74 14.30
C ALA A 170 -4.50 -1.35 13.92
N VAL A 171 -4.50 -2.50 13.24
CA VAL A 171 -5.70 -3.08 12.64
C VAL A 171 -6.11 -4.42 13.26
N GLN A 172 -5.35 -4.96 14.20
CA GLN A 172 -5.70 -6.15 14.99
C GLN A 172 -5.57 -5.86 16.50
N GLU A 173 -4.35 -5.64 16.99
CA GLU A 173 -4.09 -5.65 18.43
C GLU A 173 -4.80 -4.51 19.18
N LEU A 174 -4.82 -3.30 18.60
CA LEU A 174 -5.48 -2.16 19.22
C LEU A 174 -7.02 -2.31 19.26
N PRO A 175 -7.73 -2.62 18.15
CA PRO A 175 -9.16 -2.93 18.21
C PRO A 175 -9.49 -4.04 19.24
N GLU A 176 -8.74 -5.14 19.26
CA GLU A 176 -8.99 -6.21 20.22
C GLU A 176 -8.78 -5.76 21.67
N SER A 177 -7.80 -4.90 21.90
CA SER A 177 -7.55 -4.28 23.21
C SER A 177 -8.68 -3.36 23.66
N ILE A 178 -9.29 -2.59 22.74
CA ILE A 178 -10.44 -1.73 23.05
C ILE A 178 -11.63 -2.60 23.48
N VAL A 179 -12.00 -3.63 22.71
CA VAL A 179 -13.07 -4.56 23.10
C VAL A 179 -12.77 -5.23 24.44
N SER A 180 -11.54 -5.68 24.66
CA SER A 180 -11.15 -6.37 25.89
C SER A 180 -11.19 -5.46 27.12
N ALA A 181 -10.71 -4.22 27.00
CA ALA A 181 -10.79 -3.20 28.04
C ALA A 181 -12.26 -2.90 28.40
N ASN A 182 -13.10 -2.75 27.39
CA ASN A 182 -14.53 -2.50 27.56
C ASN A 182 -15.24 -3.68 28.27
N ARG A 183 -14.96 -4.92 27.84
CA ARG A 183 -15.46 -6.13 28.53
C ARG A 183 -15.00 -6.19 29.98
N LEU A 184 -13.76 -5.78 30.27
CA LEU A 184 -13.20 -5.80 31.62
C LEU A 184 -13.94 -4.85 32.55
N VAL A 185 -14.18 -3.61 32.08
CA VAL A 185 -14.98 -2.62 32.82
C VAL A 185 -16.36 -3.18 33.11
N HIS A 186 -17.00 -3.81 32.13
CA HIS A 186 -18.38 -4.28 32.28
C HIS A 186 -18.52 -5.48 33.19
N LEU A 187 -17.63 -6.47 33.05
CA LEU A 187 -17.61 -7.61 33.95
C LEU A 187 -17.32 -7.15 35.39
N ALA A 188 -16.48 -6.13 35.58
CA ALA A 188 -16.21 -5.57 36.90
C ALA A 188 -17.44 -4.86 37.49
N LEU A 189 -18.24 -4.17 36.67
CA LEU A 189 -19.50 -3.57 37.10
C LEU A 189 -20.57 -4.63 37.45
N LEU A 190 -20.67 -5.71 36.67
CA LEU A 190 -21.62 -6.80 36.91
C LEU A 190 -21.28 -7.57 38.19
N THR A 191 -20.01 -7.93 38.37
CA THR A 191 -19.54 -8.62 39.59
C THR A 191 -19.68 -7.76 40.84
N ALA A 192 -19.57 -6.43 40.74
CA ALA A 192 -19.85 -5.51 41.84
C ALA A 192 -21.34 -5.48 42.24
N GLN A 193 -22.26 -5.77 41.31
CA GLN A 193 -23.72 -5.73 41.54
C GLN A 193 -24.31 -7.06 42.05
N HIS A 194 -23.59 -8.18 41.93
CA HIS A 194 -24.04 -9.51 42.38
C HIS A 194 -23.05 -10.14 43.38
N PRO A 195 -23.10 -9.71 44.67
CA PRO A 195 -22.05 -10.00 45.65
C PRO A 195 -22.15 -11.36 46.37
N ASP A 196 -23.20 -12.17 46.18
CA ASP A 196 -23.45 -13.36 46.99
C ASP A 196 -23.46 -14.66 46.15
N GLY A 197 -22.64 -15.66 46.53
CA GLY A 197 -22.77 -17.06 46.08
C GLY A 197 -21.64 -17.61 45.19
N ALA A 198 -21.84 -18.81 44.65
CA ALA A 198 -20.89 -19.50 43.76
C ALA A 198 -20.60 -18.71 42.46
N ASP A 199 -21.53 -17.85 42.04
CA ASP A 199 -21.41 -16.99 40.86
C ASP A 199 -20.33 -15.90 41.02
N GLN A 200 -20.01 -15.50 42.25
CA GLN A 200 -18.94 -14.53 42.52
C GLN A 200 -17.55 -15.10 42.23
N ASN A 201 -17.30 -16.36 42.60
CA ASN A 201 -16.02 -17.01 42.33
C ASN A 201 -15.80 -17.21 40.82
N THR A 202 -16.86 -17.57 40.09
CA THR A 202 -16.83 -17.66 38.62
C THR A 202 -16.55 -16.29 38.00
N GLY A 203 -17.27 -15.24 38.42
CA GLY A 203 -17.05 -13.89 37.92
C GLY A 203 -15.65 -13.33 38.21
N LEU A 204 -15.07 -13.66 39.38
CA LEU A 204 -13.68 -13.31 39.71
C LEU A 204 -12.66 -14.05 38.83
N ALA A 205 -12.89 -15.32 38.54
CA ALA A 205 -12.05 -16.09 37.62
C ALA A 205 -12.11 -15.52 36.20
N ASP A 206 -13.31 -15.18 35.72
CA ASP A 206 -13.52 -14.56 34.41
C ASP A 206 -12.83 -13.19 34.34
N LEU A 207 -12.90 -12.38 35.40
CA LEU A 207 -12.16 -11.11 35.50
C LEU A 207 -10.65 -11.29 35.41
N MET A 208 -10.10 -12.28 36.12
CA MET A 208 -8.66 -12.57 36.06
C MET A 208 -8.24 -13.03 34.66
N SER A 209 -9.03 -13.89 34.02
CA SER A 209 -8.80 -14.33 32.65
C SER A 209 -8.80 -13.15 31.67
N LEU A 210 -9.76 -12.25 31.81
CA LEU A 210 -9.88 -11.10 30.92
C LEU A 210 -8.79 -10.05 31.14
N ARG A 211 -8.32 -9.86 32.39
CA ARG A 211 -7.14 -9.04 32.67
C ARG A 211 -5.89 -9.62 32.02
N ALA A 212 -5.67 -10.93 32.14
CA ALA A 212 -4.52 -11.58 31.52
C ALA A 212 -4.55 -11.47 29.98
N ALA A 213 -5.73 -11.61 29.38
CA ALA A 213 -5.90 -11.41 27.94
C ALA A 213 -5.60 -9.96 27.53
N LEU A 214 -6.15 -8.97 28.26
CA LEU A 214 -5.89 -7.55 27.98
C LEU A 214 -4.40 -7.18 28.14
N ASP A 215 -3.72 -7.71 29.15
CA ASP A 215 -2.29 -7.50 29.38
C ASP A 215 -1.43 -8.12 28.26
N SER A 216 -1.81 -9.30 27.77
CA SER A 216 -1.18 -9.93 26.60
C SER A 216 -1.32 -9.04 25.37
N ASN A 217 -2.55 -8.67 24.99
CA ASN A 217 -2.80 -7.84 23.80
C ASN A 217 -2.11 -6.47 23.90
N ALA A 218 -2.10 -5.83 25.08
CA ALA A 218 -1.41 -4.57 25.29
C ALA A 218 0.13 -4.70 25.20
N THR A 219 0.67 -5.87 25.56
CA THR A 219 2.09 -6.19 25.41
C THR A 219 2.43 -6.46 23.96
N ASP A 220 1.65 -7.29 23.27
CA ASP A 220 1.82 -7.62 21.85
C ASP A 220 1.75 -6.35 20.99
N LEU A 221 0.72 -5.51 21.20
CA LEU A 221 0.59 -4.19 20.58
C LEU A 221 1.86 -3.33 20.75
N ALA A 222 2.38 -3.28 21.98
CA ALA A 222 3.51 -2.43 22.27
C ALA A 222 4.83 -2.96 21.70
N ASP A 223 4.98 -4.28 21.64
CA ASP A 223 6.13 -4.93 21.05
C ASP A 223 6.10 -4.76 19.53
N ASP A 224 4.93 -4.85 18.89
CA ASP A 224 4.75 -4.54 17.46
C ASP A 224 5.09 -3.08 17.15
N VAL A 225 4.58 -2.12 17.92
CA VAL A 225 4.92 -0.70 17.72
C VAL A 225 6.41 -0.46 17.90
N ARG A 226 7.06 -1.07 18.90
CA ARG A 226 8.52 -0.95 19.09
C ARG A 226 9.30 -1.59 17.95
N GLN A 227 8.89 -2.76 17.52
CA GLN A 227 9.52 -3.46 16.41
C GLN A 227 9.37 -2.68 15.09
N ALA A 228 8.24 -2.00 14.88
CA ALA A 228 8.06 -1.07 13.78
C ALA A 228 9.04 0.11 13.87
N VAL A 229 9.18 0.72 15.05
CA VAL A 229 10.14 1.81 15.31
C VAL A 229 11.59 1.37 15.10
N ASP A 230 11.95 0.16 15.51
CA ASP A 230 13.33 -0.34 15.43
C ASP A 230 13.74 -0.73 14.00
N THR A 231 12.77 -1.10 13.17
CA THR A 231 13.01 -1.56 11.79
C THR A 231 12.77 -0.48 10.74
N THR A 232 12.16 0.66 11.09
CA THR A 232 11.78 1.67 10.12
C THR A 232 12.94 2.55 9.64
N GLY A 233 12.84 2.98 8.38
CA GLY A 233 13.63 4.09 7.84
C GLY A 233 13.01 5.48 8.12
N SER A 234 11.78 5.54 8.63
CA SER A 234 11.06 6.78 8.90
C SER A 234 11.62 7.52 10.12
N ARG A 235 11.85 8.84 9.97
CA ARG A 235 12.34 9.69 11.08
C ARG A 235 11.22 10.18 12.00
N THR A 236 9.96 10.06 11.59
CA THR A 236 8.80 10.57 12.33
C THR A 236 8.14 9.51 13.19
N LEU A 237 8.23 8.25 12.78
CA LEU A 237 7.47 7.13 13.37
C LEU A 237 7.72 6.98 14.88
N GLY A 238 8.97 6.90 15.32
CA GLY A 238 9.29 6.83 16.76
C GLY A 238 8.82 8.04 17.57
N GLY A 239 9.00 9.26 17.03
CA GLY A 239 8.57 10.48 17.71
C GLY A 239 7.05 10.61 17.84
N ASN A 240 6.31 10.08 16.87
CA ASN A 240 4.86 10.18 16.81
C ASN A 240 4.14 9.05 17.56
N LEU A 241 4.75 7.86 17.69
CA LEU A 241 4.07 6.68 18.24
C LEU A 241 4.41 6.37 19.69
N LEU A 242 5.65 6.59 20.15
CA LEU A 242 6.07 6.11 21.47
C LEU A 242 5.33 6.82 22.62
N SER A 243 5.09 8.14 22.52
CA SER A 243 4.35 8.85 23.57
C SER A 243 2.85 8.48 23.64
N PRO A 244 2.11 8.37 22.52
CA PRO A 244 0.76 7.80 22.54
C PRO A 244 0.72 6.35 23.06
N LEU A 245 1.70 5.53 22.70
CA LEU A 245 1.79 4.15 23.18
C LEU A 245 1.94 4.10 24.71
N ASP A 246 2.87 4.89 25.26
CA ASP A 246 3.09 4.95 26.71
C ASP A 246 1.82 5.41 27.45
N ARG A 247 1.10 6.39 26.89
CA ARG A 247 -0.19 6.84 27.45
C ARG A 247 -1.25 5.75 27.42
N PHE A 248 -1.32 4.98 26.33
CA PHE A 248 -2.23 3.85 26.24
C PHE A 248 -1.90 2.76 27.27
N ARG A 249 -0.63 2.36 27.39
CA ARG A 249 -0.19 1.37 28.38
C ARG A 249 -0.52 1.81 29.81
N GLN A 250 -0.23 3.06 30.15
CA GLN A 250 -0.57 3.63 31.47
C GLN A 250 -2.09 3.58 31.74
N ALA A 251 -2.92 3.82 30.73
CA ALA A 251 -4.37 3.75 30.87
C ALA A 251 -4.88 2.30 31.03
N ILE A 252 -4.26 1.32 30.35
CA ILE A 252 -4.54 -0.11 30.55
C ILE A 252 -4.09 -0.57 31.94
N ASP A 253 -2.92 -0.14 32.42
CA ASP A 253 -2.45 -0.45 33.78
C ASP A 253 -3.42 0.07 34.85
N ALA A 254 -4.05 1.23 34.62
CA ALA A 254 -5.06 1.79 35.52
C ALA A 254 -6.35 0.94 35.61
N LEU A 255 -6.65 0.11 34.61
CA LEU A 255 -7.75 -0.87 34.64
C LEU A 255 -7.42 -2.12 35.47
N MET A 256 -6.15 -2.30 35.84
CA MET A 256 -5.65 -3.46 36.58
C MET A 256 -5.12 -3.04 37.97
N PRO A 257 -5.93 -2.40 38.82
CA PRO A 257 -5.47 -2.04 40.16
C PRO A 257 -5.08 -3.31 40.93
N PRO A 258 -4.08 -3.20 41.83
CA PRO A 258 -3.61 -4.34 42.62
C PRO A 258 -4.79 -5.01 43.33
N PRO A 259 -4.79 -6.35 43.41
CA PRO A 259 -5.91 -7.08 44.00
C PRO A 259 -6.17 -6.59 45.42
N THR A 260 -7.38 -6.08 45.66
CA THR A 260 -7.86 -5.80 47.02
C THR A 260 -7.96 -7.12 47.78
N PRO A 261 -7.74 -7.12 49.11
CA PRO A 261 -7.88 -8.32 49.92
C PRO A 261 -9.22 -9.02 49.66
N MET A 262 -9.20 -10.36 49.52
CA MET A 262 -10.41 -11.17 49.33
C MET A 262 -11.44 -10.81 50.41
N GLY A 263 -12.62 -10.34 49.99
CA GLY A 263 -13.75 -10.01 50.88
C GLY A 263 -14.08 -8.52 51.00
N GLU A 264 -13.28 -7.61 50.45
CA GLU A 264 -13.65 -6.20 50.36
C GLU A 264 -14.49 -5.91 49.11
N ARG A 265 -15.67 -5.31 49.32
CA ARG A 265 -16.58 -4.89 48.25
C ARG A 265 -15.89 -3.85 47.35
N PRO A 266 -16.05 -3.92 46.02
CA PRO A 266 -15.87 -2.75 45.18
C PRO A 266 -16.83 -1.68 45.69
N SER A 267 -16.29 -0.61 46.27
CA SER A 267 -17.12 0.52 46.69
C SER A 267 -17.72 1.18 45.45
N ALA A 268 -18.81 1.96 45.60
CA ALA A 268 -19.31 2.79 44.50
C ALA A 268 -18.22 3.71 43.92
N ALA A 269 -17.25 4.12 44.76
CA ALA A 269 -16.05 4.84 44.32
C ALA A 269 -15.10 3.98 43.47
N GLY A 270 -14.97 2.69 43.78
CA GLY A 270 -14.23 1.72 42.95
C GLY A 270 -14.88 1.47 41.58
N SER A 271 -16.22 1.35 41.54
CA SER A 271 -16.97 1.24 40.27
C SER A 271 -16.87 2.52 39.43
N ALA A 272 -16.86 3.70 40.05
CA ALA A 272 -16.63 4.95 39.33
C ALA A 272 -15.17 5.04 38.79
N SER A 273 -14.19 4.60 39.59
CA SER A 273 -12.77 4.60 39.19
C SER A 273 -12.51 3.69 37.99
N ILE A 274 -13.10 2.49 37.94
CA ILE A 274 -12.87 1.56 36.82
C ILE A 274 -13.55 2.05 35.53
N VAL A 275 -14.72 2.68 35.64
CA VAL A 275 -15.37 3.33 34.49
C VAL A 275 -14.51 4.47 33.95
N GLN A 276 -13.98 5.31 34.83
CA GLN A 276 -13.09 6.41 34.43
C GLN A 276 -11.81 5.88 33.76
N ALA A 277 -11.16 4.87 34.35
CA ALA A 277 -9.98 4.24 33.74
C ALA A 277 -10.29 3.64 32.36
N GLY A 278 -11.49 3.07 32.16
CA GLY A 278 -11.95 2.60 30.86
C GLY A 278 -12.12 3.72 29.84
N GLU A 279 -12.73 4.83 30.23
CA GLU A 279 -12.86 6.01 29.37
C GLU A 279 -11.49 6.60 28.98
N GLU A 280 -10.55 6.65 29.91
CA GLU A 280 -9.17 7.09 29.67
C GLU A 280 -8.43 6.12 28.71
N ALA A 281 -8.62 4.81 28.88
CA ALA A 281 -8.07 3.80 27.98
C ALA A 281 -8.62 3.94 26.55
N HIS A 282 -9.92 4.12 26.39
CA HIS A 282 -10.53 4.36 25.07
C HIS A 282 -10.05 5.67 24.44
N ALA A 283 -9.91 6.75 25.23
CA ALA A 283 -9.38 8.01 24.74
C ALA A 283 -7.92 7.88 24.27
N ALA A 284 -7.08 7.20 25.06
CA ALA A 284 -5.69 6.94 24.69
C ALA A 284 -5.58 6.03 23.46
N ALA A 285 -6.44 5.02 23.35
CA ALA A 285 -6.54 4.14 22.19
C ALA A 285 -6.90 4.93 20.92
N GLY A 286 -7.87 5.85 20.99
CA GLY A 286 -8.23 6.71 19.85
C GLY A 286 -7.07 7.61 19.39
N VAL A 287 -6.28 8.14 20.33
CA VAL A 287 -5.08 8.93 19.99
C VAL A 287 -4.02 8.06 19.33
N LEU A 288 -3.76 6.87 19.88
CA LEU A 288 -2.78 5.92 19.35
C LEU A 288 -3.19 5.40 17.97
N SER A 289 -4.46 5.02 17.78
CA SER A 289 -5.02 4.58 16.50
C SER A 289 -4.79 5.62 15.41
N ASN A 290 -5.18 6.87 15.66
CA ASN A 290 -5.00 7.96 14.70
C ASN A 290 -3.53 8.18 14.35
N ALA A 291 -2.63 8.09 15.32
CA ALA A 291 -1.19 8.22 15.09
C ALA A 291 -0.64 7.07 14.23
N MET A 292 -1.00 5.83 14.54
CA MET A 292 -0.55 4.66 13.77
C MET A 292 -1.10 4.66 12.35
N LEU A 293 -2.40 4.91 12.16
CA LEU A 293 -3.03 4.96 10.84
C LEU A 293 -2.45 6.09 9.98
N ALA A 294 -2.11 7.23 10.58
CA ALA A 294 -1.44 8.33 9.88
C ALA A 294 0.00 7.97 9.45
N GLU A 295 0.76 7.28 10.30
CA GLU A 295 2.10 6.81 9.93
C GLU A 295 2.03 5.71 8.85
N ILE A 296 1.07 4.79 8.91
CA ILE A 296 0.84 3.80 7.84
C ILE A 296 0.53 4.52 6.52
N ASP A 297 -0.38 5.51 6.50
CA ASP A 297 -0.68 6.26 5.27
C ASP A 297 0.56 6.98 4.73
N SER A 298 1.37 7.59 5.60
CA SER A 298 2.63 8.25 5.23
C SER A 298 3.62 7.29 4.56
N LEU A 299 3.83 6.10 5.14
CA LEU A 299 4.68 5.05 4.56
C LEU A 299 4.15 4.57 3.21
N LEU A 300 2.82 4.39 3.08
CA LEU A 300 2.18 4.00 1.82
C LEU A 300 2.33 5.08 0.74
N VAL A 301 2.28 6.37 1.10
CA VAL A 301 2.54 7.48 0.18
C VAL A 301 3.97 7.44 -0.33
N VAL A 302 4.96 7.28 0.55
CA VAL A 302 6.38 7.15 0.17
C VAL A 302 6.58 5.97 -0.79
N ARG A 303 5.91 4.84 -0.52
CA ARG A 303 5.95 3.65 -1.38
C ARG A 303 5.34 3.91 -2.75
N LEU A 304 4.20 4.59 -2.83
CA LEU A 304 3.55 4.97 -4.09
C LEU A 304 4.45 5.89 -4.92
N ASP A 305 5.10 6.86 -4.31
CA ASP A 305 6.05 7.77 -4.98
C ASP A 305 7.26 6.99 -5.53
N ALA A 306 7.84 6.08 -4.75
CA ALA A 306 8.94 5.24 -5.20
C ALA A 306 8.55 4.33 -6.38
N LEU A 307 7.31 3.81 -6.41
CA LEU A 307 6.78 3.04 -7.53
C LEU A 307 6.60 3.90 -8.79
N ALA A 308 6.10 5.13 -8.62
CA ALA A 308 5.97 6.09 -9.72
C ALA A 308 7.33 6.47 -10.32
N ASP A 309 8.35 6.68 -9.48
CA ASP A 309 9.71 6.97 -9.93
C ASP A 309 10.34 5.79 -10.67
N ARG A 310 10.18 4.56 -10.17
CA ARG A 310 10.64 3.35 -10.87
C ARG A 310 9.99 3.20 -12.25
N ARG A 311 8.69 3.52 -12.36
CA ARG A 311 7.98 3.52 -13.64
C ARG A 311 8.54 4.58 -14.59
N ASN A 312 8.76 5.81 -14.12
CA ASN A 312 9.32 6.90 -14.92
C ASN A 312 10.73 6.57 -15.41
N LEU A 313 11.57 5.98 -14.55
CA LEU A 313 12.90 5.50 -14.91
C LEU A 313 12.83 4.39 -15.97
N ALA A 314 11.93 3.42 -15.81
CA ALA A 314 11.75 2.34 -16.79
C ALA A 314 11.30 2.87 -18.16
N ILE A 315 10.40 3.86 -18.20
CA ILE A 315 9.99 4.54 -19.43
C ILE A 315 11.20 5.23 -20.08
N GLY A 316 11.99 5.98 -19.31
CA GLY A 316 13.18 6.67 -19.81
C GLY A 316 14.24 5.70 -20.35
N ALA A 317 14.50 4.61 -19.63
CA ALA A 317 15.42 3.56 -20.06
C ALA A 317 14.94 2.87 -21.35
N MET A 318 13.64 2.58 -21.46
CA MET A 318 13.05 2.02 -22.68
C MET A 318 13.18 2.98 -23.87
N ALA A 319 12.92 4.27 -23.67
CA ALA A 319 13.08 5.27 -24.72
C ALA A 319 14.53 5.36 -25.23
N ILE A 320 15.51 5.38 -24.31
CA ILE A 320 16.94 5.37 -24.66
C ILE A 320 17.32 4.08 -25.40
N ALA A 321 16.87 2.93 -24.92
CA ALA A 321 17.14 1.64 -25.54
C ALA A 321 16.59 1.55 -26.98
N VAL A 322 15.36 2.02 -27.20
CA VAL A 322 14.75 2.08 -28.53
C VAL A 322 15.52 3.04 -29.45
N LEU A 323 15.91 4.22 -28.95
CA LEU A 323 16.73 5.16 -29.72
C LEU A 323 18.07 4.53 -30.13
N LEU A 324 18.77 3.85 -29.20
CA LEU A 324 20.04 3.17 -29.49
C LEU A 324 19.87 1.99 -30.48
N ALA A 325 18.74 1.29 -30.45
CA ALA A 325 18.46 0.19 -31.38
C ALA A 325 18.09 0.68 -32.79
N VAL A 326 17.39 1.81 -32.92
CA VAL A 326 16.82 2.31 -34.19
C VAL A 326 17.75 3.30 -34.91
N ILE A 327 18.50 4.14 -34.20
CA ILE A 327 19.33 5.17 -34.82
C ILE A 327 20.42 4.59 -35.74
N PRO A 328 21.22 3.58 -35.34
CA PRO A 328 22.28 3.01 -36.20
C PRO A 328 21.78 2.48 -37.55
N PRO A 329 20.73 1.62 -37.63
CA PRO A 329 20.24 1.15 -38.91
C PRO A 329 19.68 2.28 -39.79
N VAL A 330 18.96 3.25 -39.20
CA VAL A 330 18.43 4.42 -39.93
C VAL A 330 19.56 5.27 -40.52
N VAL A 331 20.62 5.56 -39.75
CA VAL A 331 21.78 6.33 -40.23
C VAL A 331 22.50 5.59 -41.36
N THR A 332 22.64 4.27 -41.27
CA THR A 332 23.25 3.48 -42.36
C THR A 332 22.42 3.50 -43.64
N LEU A 333 21.10 3.37 -43.53
CA LEU A 333 20.18 3.44 -44.68
C LEU A 333 20.22 4.82 -45.37
N VAL A 334 20.19 5.90 -44.59
CA VAL A 334 20.26 7.27 -45.14
C VAL A 334 21.62 7.52 -45.83
N ARG A 335 22.72 7.00 -45.28
CA ARG A 335 24.05 7.10 -45.90
C ARG A 335 24.15 6.31 -47.20
N ASP A 336 23.58 5.11 -47.24
CA ASP A 336 23.60 4.27 -48.44
C ASP A 336 22.75 4.89 -49.57
N CYS A 337 21.61 5.54 -49.27
CA CYS A 337 20.81 6.28 -50.25
C CYS A 337 21.48 7.56 -50.77
N ARG A 338 22.41 8.16 -50.01
CA ARG A 338 23.11 9.40 -50.39
C ARG A 338 24.41 9.19 -51.17
N ARG A 339 24.86 7.94 -51.36
CA ARG A 339 26.01 7.66 -52.23
C ARG A 339 25.59 7.92 -53.69
N PRO A 340 26.18 8.90 -54.38
CA PRO A 340 25.89 9.10 -55.80
C PRO A 340 26.40 7.87 -56.54
N THR A 341 25.54 7.22 -57.30
CA THR A 341 25.91 6.17 -58.26
C THR A 341 26.92 6.75 -59.24
N GLY A 342 28.20 6.55 -58.93
CA GLY A 342 29.32 7.02 -59.75
C GLY A 342 29.42 6.21 -61.04
N ARG A 343 29.24 6.91 -62.17
CA ARG A 343 29.68 6.60 -63.55
C ARG A 343 29.25 5.27 -64.16
N CYS A 344 28.26 5.33 -65.04
CA CYS A 344 28.18 4.45 -66.21
C CYS A 344 29.34 4.78 -67.16
N ASP A 345 30.37 3.94 -67.22
CA ASP A 345 31.25 3.89 -68.39
C ASP A 345 30.49 3.18 -69.53
N PRO A 346 30.43 3.74 -70.76
CA PRO A 346 29.85 3.04 -71.90
C PRO A 346 30.78 1.89 -72.35
N PRO A 347 30.24 0.81 -72.94
CA PRO A 347 31.03 -0.35 -73.34
C PRO A 347 31.95 0.03 -74.51
N ARG A 348 33.27 -0.17 -74.34
CA ARG A 348 34.24 -0.07 -75.45
C ARG A 348 34.08 -1.29 -76.36
N GLY A 349 33.46 -1.08 -77.52
CA GLY A 349 33.42 -2.01 -78.63
C GLY A 349 34.12 -1.45 -79.88
N ALA A 350 35.40 -1.82 -80.04
CA ALA A 350 36.14 -2.08 -81.29
C ALA A 350 36.28 -0.94 -82.37
N PRO A 351 37.04 -1.14 -83.47
CA PRO A 351 38.43 -0.70 -83.60
C PRO A 351 38.66 0.26 -84.77
N SER A 352 39.63 1.18 -84.67
CA SER A 352 40.13 1.94 -85.83
C SER A 352 41.64 1.78 -85.99
N THR A 353 41.99 1.04 -87.04
CA THR A 353 43.21 1.08 -87.81
C THR A 353 43.81 2.49 -87.91
N SER A 354 45.08 2.64 -87.56
CA SER A 354 45.92 3.73 -88.09
C SER A 354 47.23 3.16 -88.57
N ALA A 355 47.34 3.16 -89.90
CA ALA A 355 48.54 2.92 -90.66
C ALA A 355 49.47 4.15 -90.60
N HIS A 356 50.70 3.86 -90.98
CA HIS A 356 51.93 4.64 -90.98
C HIS A 356 51.89 6.15 -91.19
N ALA A 357 52.84 6.76 -90.48
CA ALA A 357 53.41 8.08 -90.64
C ALA A 357 54.23 8.21 -91.93
N GLU A 358 54.06 9.33 -92.62
CA GLU A 358 54.93 10.03 -93.57
C GLU A 358 54.06 11.18 -94.13
N PHE A 359 54.46 12.41 -94.46
CA PHE A 359 55.72 13.12 -94.54
C PHE A 359 55.32 14.60 -94.85
N VAL A 360 56.04 15.57 -94.26
CA VAL A 360 56.38 16.90 -94.84
C VAL A 360 55.32 18.02 -95.02
N ALA A 361 55.46 18.99 -94.10
CA ALA A 361 55.96 20.37 -94.29
C ALA A 361 55.09 21.54 -94.76
N ALA A 362 55.57 22.71 -94.29
CA ALA A 362 55.26 24.12 -94.61
C ALA A 362 54.00 24.69 -93.94
N ALA A 363 54.10 25.45 -92.83
CA ALA A 363 54.65 26.82 -92.66
C ALA A 363 53.63 27.94 -92.92
N ALA A 364 53.70 28.96 -92.06
CA ALA A 364 53.01 30.28 -92.02
C ALA A 364 51.91 30.38 -90.95
N LEU A 365 52.22 30.92 -89.76
CA LEU A 365 52.08 32.35 -89.39
C LEU A 365 50.61 32.79 -89.37
N GLU A 366 49.99 32.88 -88.19
CA GLU A 366 49.94 34.09 -87.35
C GLU A 366 48.75 34.99 -87.73
N ARG A 367 47.72 35.01 -86.87
CA ARG A 367 47.07 36.21 -86.29
C ARG A 367 45.61 35.99 -85.90
N SER A 368 45.32 36.52 -84.69
CA SER A 368 44.10 37.21 -84.25
C SER A 368 42.75 36.59 -84.62
N GLY A 369 41.89 36.26 -83.66
CA GLY A 369 41.37 37.24 -82.71
C GLY A 369 39.86 37.32 -82.95
N ALA A 370 39.11 37.17 -81.86
CA ALA A 370 37.65 37.27 -81.84
C ALA A 370 37.16 38.60 -82.44
N PRO A 371 35.89 38.65 -82.83
CA PRO A 371 35.04 39.60 -82.13
C PRO A 371 33.62 39.08 -81.83
N ARG A 372 32.98 39.87 -80.97
CA ARG A 372 31.54 39.96 -80.74
C ARG A 372 30.74 40.07 -82.02
#